data_AF-A0A0E4BWL9-F1
#
_entry.id   AF-A0A0E4BWL9-F1
#
_cell.length_a   1.000
_cell.length_b   1.000
_cell.length_c   1.000
_cell.angle_alpha   90.00
_cell.angle_beta   90.00
_cell.angle_gamma   90.00
#
_symmetry.space_group_name_H-M   'P 1'
#
loop_
_entity.id
_entity.type
_entity.pdbx_description
1 polymer ?
#
loop_
_entity_poly.entity_id
_entity_poly.type
_entity_poly.pdbx_seq_one_letter_code
_entity_poly.pdbx_strand_id
1 'polypeptide(L)' 'MTRQKKDAGPEGGPVDFAVIYGNGAAMGFSPDQVDHMSFWQFRACIDGFNKANGAEEVIPPPTDAEFDALLEGRNLNVG' A
#
# COMPACT_ATOMS: atom_id res chain seq x y z
N MET A 1 -13.68 21.44 -7.26
CA MET A 1 -13.65 20.04 -7.75
C MET A 1 -12.84 19.25 -6.73
N THR A 2 -13.50 18.75 -5.69
CA THR A 2 -12.84 18.21 -4.50
C THR A 2 -12.54 16.73 -4.75
N ARG A 3 -11.25 16.37 -4.84
CA ARG A 3 -10.80 14.98 -4.97
C ARG A 3 -11.19 14.24 -3.70
N GLN A 4 -12.19 13.37 -3.78
CA GLN A 4 -12.52 12.47 -2.68
C GLN A 4 -11.31 11.55 -2.45
N LYS A 5 -10.79 11.53 -1.22
CA LYS A 5 -9.92 10.46 -0.75
C LYS A 5 -10.84 9.28 -0.49
N LYS A 6 -10.65 8.20 -1.26
CA LYS A 6 -11.36 6.93 -1.05
C LYS A 6 -10.73 6.30 0.19
N ASP A 7 -11.52 6.17 1.25
CA ASP A 7 -11.08 5.63 2.54
C ASP A 7 -10.51 4.21 2.38
N ALA A 8 -9.53 3.91 3.21
CA ALA A 8 -8.69 2.73 3.13
C ALA A 8 -9.49 1.43 3.41
N GLY A 9 -9.41 0.49 2.46
CA GLY A 9 -9.55 -0.96 2.66
C GLY A 9 -10.93 -1.49 3.07
N PRO A 10 -11.50 -2.47 2.36
CA PRO A 10 -12.91 -2.82 2.53
C PRO A 10 -13.17 -3.64 3.80
N GLU A 11 -14.19 -3.23 4.55
CA GLU A 11 -15.03 -4.16 5.30
C GLU A 11 -15.76 -5.07 4.30
N GLY A 12 -15.25 -6.29 4.11
CA GLY A 12 -16.00 -7.44 3.56
C GLY A 12 -16.68 -7.31 2.19
N GLY A 13 -16.21 -6.45 1.29
CA GLY A 13 -16.74 -6.31 -0.08
C GLY A 13 -16.21 -7.38 -1.07
N PRO A 14 -16.87 -7.59 -2.23
CA PRO A 14 -16.38 -8.49 -3.27
C PRO A 14 -14.97 -8.10 -3.70
N VAL A 15 -14.13 -9.11 -3.93
CA VAL A 15 -12.75 -8.94 -4.35
C VAL A 15 -12.69 -8.20 -5.69
N ASP A 16 -12.06 -7.04 -5.70
CA ASP A 16 -11.82 -6.29 -6.94
C ASP A 16 -10.64 -6.92 -7.70
N PHE A 17 -10.94 -7.68 -8.76
CA PHE A 17 -9.93 -8.32 -9.59
C PHE A 17 -8.98 -7.30 -10.25
N ALA A 18 -9.40 -6.04 -10.44
CA ALA A 18 -8.51 -5.00 -10.96
C ALA A 18 -7.35 -4.72 -9.98
N VAL A 19 -7.61 -4.81 -8.68
CA VAL A 19 -6.57 -4.66 -7.64
C VAL A 19 -5.61 -5.84 -7.66
N ILE A 20 -6.10 -7.06 -7.87
CA ILE A 20 -5.26 -8.26 -7.93
C ILE A 20 -4.32 -8.21 -9.13
N TYR A 21 -4.86 -8.00 -10.35
CA TYR A 21 -4.00 -7.92 -11.53
C TYR A 21 -3.12 -6.67 -11.51
N GLY A 22 -3.58 -5.56 -10.95
CA GLY A 22 -2.78 -4.34 -10.77
C GLY A 22 -1.57 -4.57 -9.87
N ASN A 23 -1.76 -5.23 -8.72
CA ASN A 23 -0.65 -5.61 -7.83
C ASN A 23 0.28 -6.62 -8.51
N GLY A 24 -0.26 -7.58 -9.27
CA GLY A 24 0.52 -8.50 -10.07
C GLY A 24 1.44 -7.80 -11.07
N ALA A 25 0.90 -6.83 -11.82
CA ALA A 25 1.66 -6.03 -12.78
C ALA A 25 2.75 -5.19 -12.09
N ALA A 26 2.47 -4.61 -10.93
CA ALA A 26 3.47 -3.86 -10.15
C ALA A 26 4.64 -4.74 -9.69
N MET A 27 4.37 -6.02 -9.41
CA MET A 27 5.40 -7.03 -9.09
C MET A 27 6.07 -7.63 -10.32
N GLY A 28 5.60 -7.31 -11.54
CA GLY A 28 6.14 -7.81 -12.80
C GLY A 28 5.53 -9.12 -13.29
N PHE A 29 4.40 -9.57 -12.73
CA PHE A 29 3.69 -10.76 -13.21
C PHE A 29 2.77 -10.43 -14.39
N SER A 30 2.64 -11.38 -15.32
CA SER A 30 1.58 -11.34 -16.34
C SER A 30 0.22 -11.75 -15.73
N PRO A 31 -0.91 -11.36 -16.36
CA PRO A 31 -2.23 -11.80 -15.91
C PRO A 31 -2.36 -13.33 -15.82
N ASP A 32 -1.80 -14.06 -16.80
CA ASP A 32 -1.82 -15.53 -16.79
C ASP A 32 -1.07 -16.11 -15.59
N GLN A 33 0.08 -15.53 -15.22
CA GLN A 33 0.82 -15.98 -14.03
C GLN A 33 0.02 -15.77 -12.75
N VAL A 34 -0.71 -14.65 -12.65
CA VAL A 34 -1.58 -14.34 -11.52
C VAL A 34 -2.77 -15.30 -11.46
N ASP A 35 -3.36 -15.64 -12.61
CA ASP A 35 -4.51 -16.55 -12.71
C ASP A 35 -4.18 -17.99 -12.31
N HIS A 36 -2.95 -18.44 -12.56
CA HIS A 36 -2.48 -19.76 -12.13
C HIS A 36 -2.10 -19.84 -10.64
N MET A 37 -2.05 -18.72 -9.92
CA MET A 37 -1.76 -18.70 -8.49
C MET A 37 -3.03 -18.79 -7.66
N SER A 38 -2.95 -19.53 -6.55
CA SER A 38 -3.95 -19.39 -5.49
C SER A 38 -3.85 -18.02 -4.84
N PHE A 39 -4.96 -17.55 -4.25
CA PHE A 39 -4.99 -16.32 -3.46
C PHE A 39 -3.88 -16.27 -2.38
N TRP A 40 -3.57 -17.41 -1.76
CA TRP A 40 -2.55 -17.51 -0.72
C TRP A 40 -1.12 -17.38 -1.28
N GLN A 41 -0.85 -17.97 -2.43
CA GLN A 41 0.44 -17.81 -3.11
C GLN A 41 0.63 -16.36 -3.55
N PHE A 42 -0.41 -15.74 -4.13
CA PHE A 42 -0.36 -14.34 -4.52
C PHE A 42 -0.13 -13.42 -3.31
N ARG A 43 -0.79 -13.68 -2.18
CA ARG A 43 -0.59 -12.94 -0.93
C ARG A 43 0.86 -13.03 -0.44
N ALA A 44 1.47 -14.21 -0.49
CA ALA A 44 2.87 -14.41 -0.08
C ALA A 44 3.86 -13.66 -1.00
N CYS A 45 3.58 -13.58 -2.31
CA CYS A 45 4.36 -12.75 -3.24
C CYS A 45 4.28 -11.27 -2.87
N ILE A 46 3.09 -10.77 -2.51
CA ILE A 46 2.91 -9.38 -2.04
C ILE A 46 3.76 -9.13 -0.79
N ASP A 47 3.74 -10.04 0.19
CA ASP A 47 4.55 -9.90 1.42
C ASP A 47 6.05 -9.85 1.10
N GLY A 48 6.53 -10.76 0.27
CA GLY A 48 7.93 -10.77 -0.17
C GLY A 48 8.34 -9.50 -0.91
N PHE A 49 7.47 -9.01 -1.80
CA PHE A 49 7.70 -7.78 -2.55
C PHE A 49 7.75 -6.56 -1.63
N ASN A 50 6.80 -6.44 -0.70
CA ASN A 50 6.76 -5.33 0.26
C ASN A 50 8.02 -5.29 1.13
N LYS A 51 8.43 -6.44 1.64
CA LYS A 51 9.66 -6.58 2.43
C LYS A 51 10.90 -6.19 1.64
N ALA A 52 11.00 -6.62 0.38
CA ALA A 52 12.15 -6.33 -0.48
C ALA A 52 12.24 -4.84 -0.86
N ASN A 53 11.10 -4.15 -0.95
CA ASN A 53 11.03 -2.75 -1.40
C ASN A 53 10.88 -1.74 -0.24
N GLY A 54 11.01 -2.17 1.02
CA GLY A 54 10.94 -1.28 2.19
C GLY A 54 9.54 -0.77 2.51
N ALA A 55 8.48 -1.39 1.98
CA ALA A 55 7.09 -1.00 2.26
C ALA A 55 6.61 -1.44 3.65
N GLU A 56 7.48 -2.08 4.45
CA GLU A 56 7.23 -2.43 5.86
C GLU A 56 7.54 -1.29 6.84
N GLU A 57 8.02 -0.13 6.38
CA GLU A 57 8.32 0.99 7.27
C GLU A 57 7.01 1.59 7.82
N VAL A 58 6.57 1.06 8.95
CA VAL A 58 5.50 1.64 9.76
C VAL A 58 6.08 2.89 10.41
N ILE A 59 5.98 4.01 9.70
CA ILE A 59 6.33 5.32 10.28
C ILE A 59 5.32 5.55 11.41
N PRO A 60 5.77 5.69 12.68
CA PRO A 60 4.87 6.02 13.76
C PRO A 60 4.13 7.32 13.44
N PRO A 61 2.86 7.45 13.83
CA PRO A 61 2.15 8.71 13.63
C PRO A 61 2.96 9.84 14.30
N PRO A 62 3.11 11.01 13.63
CA PRO A 62 3.84 12.13 14.19
C PRO A 62 3.20 12.56 15.51
N THR A 63 4.02 13.02 16.45
CA THR A 63 3.52 13.71 17.64
C THR A 63 2.77 14.98 17.25
N ASP A 64 1.90 15.49 18.12
CA ASP A 64 1.12 16.72 17.86
C ASP A 64 2.04 17.88 17.44
N ALA A 65 3.21 18.01 18.09
CA ALA A 65 4.21 19.03 17.76
C ALA A 65 4.87 18.84 16.38
N GLU A 66 5.10 17.60 15.95
CA GLU A 66 5.61 17.29 14.61
C GLU A 66 4.54 17.49 13.54
N PHE A 67 3.29 17.17 13.86
CA PHE A 67 2.14 17.42 12.99
C PHE A 67 1.92 18.92 12.77
N ASP A 68 1.96 19.72 13.84
CA ASP A 68 1.87 21.18 13.76
C ASP A 68 3.03 21.77 12.95
N ALA A 69 4.26 21.27 13.16
CA ALA A 69 5.43 21.69 12.39
C ALA A 69 5.30 21.37 10.88
N LEU A 70 4.67 20.25 10.51
CA LEU A 70 4.37 19.91 9.11
C LEU A 70 3.34 20.85 8.49
N LEU A 71 2.31 21.25 9.24
CA LEU A 71 1.30 22.22 8.79
C LEU A 71 1.90 23.62 8.59
N GLU A 72 2.90 23.98 9.39
CA GLU A 72 3.65 25.23 9.29
C GLU A 72 4.74 25.20 8.19
N GLY A 73 4.92 24.08 7.49
CA GLY A 73 5.90 23.94 6.41
C GLY A 73 7.35 23.84 6.88
N ARG A 74 7.57 23.40 8.13
CA ARG A 74 8.90 23.22 8.72
C ARG A 74 9.38 21.79 8.45
N ASN A 75 10.59 21.63 7.91
CA ASN A 75 11.17 20.30 7.72
C ASN A 75 11.48 19.65 9.08
N LEU A 76 10.96 18.44 9.28
CA LEU A 76 11.28 17.61 10.44
C LEU A 76 12.69 17.02 10.24
N ASN A 77 13.61 17.33 11.15
CA ASN A 77 14.86 16.57 11.27
C ASN A 77 14.55 15.28 12.02
N VAL A 78 14.21 14.24 11.26
CA VAL A 78 14.04 12.88 11.79
C VAL A 78 15.43 12.24 11.79
N GLY A 79 15.98 12.01 12.99
CA GLY A 79 17.27 11.35 13.22
C GLY A 79 17.11 10.05 13.97
#